data_AF-A0A8C3R7P9-F1
#
_entry.id   AF-A0A8C3R7P9-F1
#
_cell.length_a   1.000
_cell.length_b   1.000
_cell.length_c   1.000
_cell.angle_alpha   90.00
_cell.angle_beta   90.00
_cell.angle_gamma   90.00
#
_symmetry.space_group_name_H-M   'P 1'
#
loop_
_entity.id
_entity.type
_entity.pdbx_description
1 polymer ?
#
loop_
_entity_poly.entity_id
_entity_poly.type
_entity_poly.pdbx_seq_one_letter_code
_entity_poly.pdbx_strand_id
1 'polypeptide(L)'
;TLCPSRCTGERGRGGQRGQAMRELRSSAFWRAVLAEFLGSLLYALLGLGASLRWAPGPPSVVGAALAFGLAQTTLVQALGHVSGGHVNPAITLAFLMASQLSLPRAVGYLLAQVLGMLAGAGVLY
;
A
#
# COMPACT_ATOMS: atom_id res chain seq x y z
N THR A 1 0.33 -34.22 -6.43
CA THR A 1 0.36 -35.08 -5.22
C THR A 1 1.71 -34.99 -4.52
N LEU A 2 2.05 -33.82 -3.95
CA LEU A 2 3.23 -33.65 -3.09
C LEU A 2 2.79 -32.85 -1.88
N CYS A 3 2.61 -33.52 -0.74
CA CYS A 3 2.30 -32.93 0.55
C CYS A 3 3.60 -32.62 1.29
N PRO A 4 3.79 -31.40 1.81
CA PRO A 4 4.70 -31.18 2.92
C PRO A 4 3.93 -30.66 4.15
N SER A 5 3.86 -31.53 5.16
CA SER A 5 4.25 -31.18 6.54
C SER A 5 3.66 -29.89 7.16
N ARG A 6 2.35 -29.88 7.42
CA ARG A 6 1.79 -29.05 8.51
C ARG A 6 1.85 -29.81 9.85
N CYS A 7 3.06 -30.04 10.36
CA CYS A 7 3.25 -30.27 11.78
C CYS A 7 3.21 -28.91 12.48
N THR A 8 2.02 -28.46 12.84
CA THR A 8 1.83 -27.27 13.68
C THR A 8 2.10 -27.65 15.13
N GLY A 9 3.36 -27.94 15.44
CA GLY A 9 3.87 -28.07 16.80
C GLY A 9 4.13 -26.69 17.38
N GLU A 10 3.48 -26.39 18.51
CA GLU A 10 4.06 -25.74 19.69
C GLU A 10 5.15 -24.69 19.38
N ARG A 11 4.78 -23.59 18.71
CA ARG A 11 5.74 -22.52 18.40
C ARG A 11 5.87 -21.61 19.62
N GLY A 12 6.81 -21.96 20.49
CA GLY A 12 7.22 -21.16 21.64
C GLY A 12 7.43 -19.68 21.29
N ARG A 13 7.01 -18.80 22.20
CA ARG A 13 6.99 -17.33 22.09
C ARG A 13 8.35 -16.70 21.71
N GLY A 14 9.46 -17.43 21.85
CA GLY A 14 10.80 -17.05 21.40
C GLY A 14 11.10 -17.28 19.90
N GLY A 15 10.49 -18.29 19.27
CA GLY A 15 10.73 -18.64 17.85
C GLY A 15 10.00 -17.75 16.85
N GLN A 16 8.83 -17.21 17.22
CA GLN A 16 8.08 -16.26 16.39
C GLN A 16 8.81 -14.93 16.20
N ARG A 17 9.52 -14.45 17.23
CA ARG A 17 10.29 -13.19 17.15
C ARG A 17 11.41 -13.24 16.11
N GLY A 18 12.11 -14.38 16.00
CA GLY A 18 13.20 -14.55 15.03
C GLY A 18 12.75 -14.61 13.57
N GLN A 19 11.55 -15.14 13.29
CA GLN A 19 10.97 -15.18 11.95
C GLN A 19 10.43 -13.80 11.51
N ALA A 20 9.73 -13.08 12.40
CA ALA A 20 9.27 -11.72 12.11
C ALA A 20 10.44 -10.74 11.85
N MET A 21 11.55 -10.87 12.60
CA MET A 21 12.74 -10.04 12.38
C MET A 21 13.45 -10.34 11.06
N ARG A 22 13.41 -11.60 10.58
CA ARG A 22 13.95 -11.97 9.25
C ARG A 22 13.08 -11.45 8.11
N GLU A 23 11.77 -11.41 8.30
CA GLU A 23 10.81 -10.87 7.32
C GLU A 23 10.97 -9.35 7.18
N LEU A 24 11.13 -8.62 8.29
CA LEU A 24 11.41 -7.19 8.32
C LEU A 24 12.76 -6.81 7.70
N ARG A 25 13.74 -7.73 7.72
CA ARG A 25 15.09 -7.53 7.17
C ARG A 25 15.22 -7.98 5.72
N SER A 26 14.14 -8.48 5.11
CA SER A 26 14.13 -8.88 3.72
C SER A 26 14.14 -7.65 2.80
N SER A 27 15.00 -7.67 1.78
CA SER A 27 15.03 -6.63 0.74
C SER A 27 13.69 -6.50 0.01
N ALA A 28 12.90 -7.58 -0.07
CA ALA A 28 11.57 -7.56 -0.66
C ALA A 28 10.56 -6.78 0.18
N PHE A 29 10.71 -6.77 1.51
CA PHE A 29 9.85 -5.99 2.41
C PHE A 29 10.05 -4.50 2.21
N TRP A 30 11.30 -4.03 2.22
CA TRP A 30 11.62 -2.62 2.02
C TRP A 30 11.25 -2.12 0.62
N ARG A 31 11.44 -2.94 -0.42
CA ARG A 31 10.96 -2.63 -1.77
C ARG A 31 9.44 -2.48 -1.82
N ALA A 32 8.70 -3.32 -1.10
CA ALA A 32 7.25 -3.24 -1.04
C ALA A 32 6.77 -2.00 -0.26
N VAL A 33 7.40 -1.67 0.86
CA VAL A 33 7.11 -0.45 1.64
C VAL A 33 7.38 0.81 0.81
N LEU A 34 8.50 0.86 0.09
CA LEU A 34 8.81 1.97 -0.83
C LEU A 34 7.81 2.05 -1.99
N ALA A 35 7.39 0.92 -2.55
CA ALA A 35 6.36 0.88 -3.58
C ALA A 35 5.02 1.44 -3.06
N GLU A 36 4.60 1.09 -1.84
CA GLU A 36 3.38 1.64 -1.23
C GLU A 36 3.49 3.15 -0.96
N PHE A 37 4.66 3.63 -0.53
CA PHE A 37 4.93 5.06 -0.35
C PHE A 37 4.86 5.82 -1.68
N LEU A 38 5.60 5.37 -2.69
CA LEU A 38 5.62 5.98 -4.02
C LEU A 38 4.25 5.93 -4.69
N GLY A 39 3.54 4.80 -4.56
CA GLY A 39 2.18 4.65 -5.07
C GLY A 39 1.24 5.66 -4.43
N SER A 40 1.28 5.81 -3.11
CA SER A 40 0.40 6.73 -2.38
C SER A 40 0.74 8.19 -2.67
N LEU A 41 2.02 8.51 -2.83
CA LEU A 41 2.49 9.83 -3.27
C LEU A 41 1.93 10.19 -4.64
N LEU A 42 2.09 9.31 -5.63
CA LEU A 42 1.60 9.54 -6.99
C LEU A 42 0.07 9.59 -7.04
N TYR A 43 -0.61 8.77 -6.24
CA TYR A 43 -2.06 8.78 -6.12
C TYR A 43 -2.57 10.14 -5.61
N ALA A 44 -1.97 10.69 -4.55
CA ALA A 44 -2.29 12.03 -4.05
C ALA A 44 -2.03 13.09 -5.12
N LEU A 45 -0.88 13.04 -5.79
CA LEU A 45 -0.46 14.03 -6.78
C LEU A 45 -1.44 14.10 -7.96
N LEU A 46 -1.82 12.94 -8.51
CA LEU A 46 -2.73 12.85 -9.65
C LEU A 46 -4.18 13.13 -9.26
N GLY A 47 -4.65 12.55 -8.15
CA GLY A 47 -6.03 12.69 -7.70
C GLY A 47 -6.36 14.09 -7.19
N LEU A 48 -5.55 14.59 -6.25
CA LEU A 48 -5.73 15.95 -5.72
C LEU A 48 -5.41 16.99 -6.79
N GLY A 49 -4.37 16.78 -7.61
CA GLY A 49 -4.03 17.67 -8.72
C GLY A 49 -5.16 17.81 -9.73
N ALA A 50 -5.85 16.71 -10.08
CA ALA A 50 -7.04 16.77 -10.94
C ALA A 50 -8.25 17.47 -10.28
N SER A 51 -8.27 17.51 -8.95
CA SER A 51 -9.35 18.14 -8.16
C SER A 51 -9.13 19.63 -7.91
N LEU A 52 -7.93 20.15 -8.21
CA LEU A 52 -7.63 21.57 -8.08
C LEU A 52 -8.41 22.38 -9.12
N ARG A 53 -8.73 23.62 -8.73
CA ARG A 53 -9.45 24.55 -9.59
C ARG A 53 -8.48 25.32 -10.48
N TRP A 54 -8.17 24.72 -11.63
CA TRP A 54 -7.28 25.31 -12.64
C TRP A 54 -7.92 26.42 -13.47
N ALA A 55 -9.26 26.46 -13.56
CA ALA A 55 -9.99 27.42 -14.37
C ALA A 55 -11.21 27.99 -13.62
N PRO A 56 -11.74 29.17 -14.05
CA PRO A 56 -13.01 29.69 -13.55
C PRO A 56 -14.17 28.76 -13.93
N GLY A 57 -14.94 28.30 -12.94
CA GLY A 57 -16.09 27.41 -13.14
C GLY A 57 -16.18 26.32 -12.06
N PRO A 58 -17.28 25.57 -12.01
CA PRO A 58 -17.41 24.43 -11.10
C PRO A 58 -16.42 23.32 -11.53
N PRO A 59 -15.72 22.68 -10.58
CA PRO A 59 -14.82 21.58 -10.89
C PRO A 59 -15.60 20.39 -11.48
N SER A 60 -15.00 19.69 -12.45
CA SER A 60 -15.65 18.56 -13.10
C SER A 60 -15.58 17.31 -12.21
N VAL A 61 -16.72 16.94 -11.62
CA VAL A 61 -16.82 15.74 -10.78
C VAL A 61 -16.43 14.48 -11.54
N VAL A 62 -16.82 14.38 -12.82
CA VAL A 62 -16.47 13.26 -13.69
C VAL A 62 -14.97 13.21 -13.98
N GLY A 63 -14.33 14.36 -14.19
CA GLY A 63 -12.89 14.43 -14.43
C GLY A 63 -12.09 13.98 -13.22
N ALA A 64 -12.47 14.46 -12.03
CA ALA A 64 -11.86 14.02 -10.77
C ALA A 64 -12.08 12.51 -10.55
N ALA A 65 -13.31 12.00 -10.73
CA ALA A 65 -13.61 10.58 -10.56
C ALA A 65 -12.78 9.69 -11.52
N LEU A 66 -12.64 10.10 -12.79
CA LEU A 66 -11.80 9.40 -13.75
C LEU A 66 -10.32 9.47 -13.38
N ALA A 67 -9.82 10.63 -12.95
CA ALA A 67 -8.43 10.79 -12.55
C ALA A 67 -8.08 9.89 -11.35
N PHE A 68 -8.91 9.86 -10.31
CA PHE A 68 -8.72 8.98 -9.16
C PHE A 68 -8.81 7.50 -9.56
N GLY A 69 -9.78 7.12 -10.39
CA GLY A 69 -9.95 5.75 -10.86
C GLY A 69 -8.76 5.27 -11.69
N LEU A 70 -8.37 6.05 -12.70
CA LEU A 70 -7.26 5.72 -13.60
C LEU A 70 -5.91 5.75 -12.89
N ALA A 71 -5.71 6.68 -11.95
CA ALA A 71 -4.49 6.69 -11.12
C ALA A 71 -4.40 5.40 -10.30
N GLN A 72 -5.47 5.01 -9.61
CA GLN A 72 -5.47 3.79 -8.81
C GLN A 72 -5.24 2.54 -9.66
N THR A 73 -5.94 2.38 -10.79
CA THR A 73 -5.78 1.19 -11.66
C THR A 73 -4.38 1.11 -12.26
N THR A 74 -3.81 2.24 -12.68
CA THR A 74 -2.43 2.31 -13.19
C THR A 74 -1.42 1.91 -12.11
N LEU A 75 -1.59 2.42 -10.89
CA LEU A 75 -0.70 2.11 -9.78
C LEU A 75 -0.79 0.65 -9.36
N VAL A 76 -1.99 0.06 -9.34
CA VAL A 76 -2.17 -1.38 -9.07
C VAL A 76 -1.51 -2.22 -10.15
N GLN A 77 -1.65 -1.87 -11.43
CA GLN A 77 -0.95 -2.56 -12.52
C GLN A 77 0.57 -2.44 -12.42
N ALA A 78 1.07 -1.24 -12.09
CA ALA A 78 2.50 -0.98 -12.01
C ALA A 78 3.14 -1.60 -10.76
N LEU A 79 2.49 -1.53 -9.60
CA LEU A 79 3.08 -1.88 -8.29
C LEU A 79 2.57 -3.20 -7.72
N GLY A 80 1.53 -3.79 -8.32
CA GLY A 80 0.92 -5.03 -7.88
C GLY A 80 1.92 -6.19 -7.77
N HIS A 81 2.87 -6.27 -8.69
CA HIS A 81 3.91 -7.31 -8.69
C HIS A 81 4.98 -7.13 -7.60
N VAL A 82 5.08 -5.94 -6.98
CA VAL A 82 6.08 -5.63 -5.94
C VAL A 82 5.47 -5.68 -4.54
N SER A 83 4.39 -4.93 -4.29
CA SER A 83 3.80 -4.78 -2.96
C SER A 83 2.44 -5.46 -2.77
N GLY A 84 1.76 -5.81 -3.86
CA GLY A 84 0.32 -6.10 -3.86
C GLY A 84 -0.54 -4.89 -4.24
N GLY A 85 0.07 -3.69 -4.36
CA GLY A 85 -0.59 -2.49 -4.86
C GLY A 85 -1.76 -2.03 -4.00
N HIS A 86 -1.61 -2.01 -2.67
CA HIS A 86 -2.73 -1.64 -1.80
C HIS A 86 -3.02 -0.14 -1.92
N VAL A 87 -1.99 0.70 -1.82
CA VAL A 87 -2.01 2.17 -1.99
C VAL A 87 -3.12 2.85 -1.15
N ASN A 88 -3.62 2.14 -0.14
CA ASN A 88 -4.83 2.50 0.59
C ASN A 88 -4.83 1.77 1.95
N PRO A 89 -4.94 2.52 3.06
CA PRO A 89 -4.97 1.93 4.40
C PRO A 89 -6.20 1.06 4.64
N ALA A 90 -7.34 1.36 4.02
CA ALA A 90 -8.55 0.54 4.15
C ALA A 90 -8.39 -0.82 3.47
N ILE A 91 -7.76 -0.86 2.29
CA ILE A 91 -7.47 -2.11 1.58
C ILE A 91 -6.46 -2.95 2.37
N THR A 92 -5.41 -2.31 2.89
CA THR A 92 -4.42 -2.98 3.75
C THR A 92 -5.06 -3.60 4.99
N LEU A 93 -6.00 -2.90 5.63
CA LEU A 93 -6.73 -3.41 6.78
C LEU A 93 -7.67 -4.56 6.39
N ALA A 94 -8.35 -4.47 5.24
CA ALA A 94 -9.19 -5.57 4.74
C ALA A 94 -8.39 -6.86 4.53
N PHE A 95 -7.18 -6.76 3.94
CA PHE A 95 -6.28 -7.89 3.77
C PHE A 95 -5.73 -8.42 5.10
N LEU A 96 -5.53 -7.56 6.09
CA LEU A 96 -5.18 -7.97 7.45
C LEU A 96 -6.31 -8.77 8.10
N MET A 97 -7.56 -8.32 8.01
CA MET A 97 -8.71 -9.04 8.55
C MET A 97 -8.96 -10.37 7.82
N ALA A 98 -8.67 -10.41 6.51
CA ALA A 98 -8.69 -11.64 5.72
C ALA A 98 -7.53 -12.61 6.05
N SER A 99 -6.65 -12.26 7.00
CA SER A 99 -5.47 -13.05 7.38
C SER A 99 -4.51 -13.30 6.21
N GLN A 100 -4.56 -12.46 5.18
CA GLN A 100 -3.73 -12.52 3.97
C GLN A 100 -2.43 -11.72 4.14
N LEU A 101 -2.33 -10.90 5.20
CA LEU A 101 -1.21 -10.00 5.44
C LEU A 101 -0.68 -10.14 6.88
N SER A 102 0.64 -10.15 7.06
CA SER A 102 1.25 -10.17 8.39
C SER A 102 1.09 -8.81 9.08
N LEU A 103 0.78 -8.82 10.39
CA LEU A 103 0.60 -7.61 11.21
C LEU A 103 1.75 -6.57 11.08
N PRO A 104 3.04 -6.95 11.15
CA PRO A 104 4.13 -5.99 10.97
C PRO A 104 4.18 -5.38 9.56
N ARG A 105 3.80 -6.14 8.53
CA ARG A 105 3.71 -5.62 7.16
C ARG A 105 2.54 -4.68 6.97
N ALA A 106 1.40 -4.96 7.60
CA ALA A 106 0.26 -4.05 7.61
C ALA A 106 0.61 -2.68 8.21
N VAL A 107 1.30 -2.66 9.36
CA VAL A 107 1.74 -1.41 10.00
C VAL A 107 2.74 -0.66 9.13
N GLY A 108 3.71 -1.35 8.53
CA GLY A 108 4.67 -0.73 7.61
C GLY A 108 3.99 -0.10 6.39
N TYR A 109 2.99 -0.78 5.81
CA TYR A 109 2.22 -0.27 4.69
C TYR A 109 1.37 0.94 5.08
N LEU A 110 0.68 0.90 6.23
CA LEU A 110 -0.10 2.03 6.72
C LEU A 110 0.76 3.30 6.88
N LEU A 111 1.94 3.17 7.50
CA LEU A 111 2.85 4.30 7.69
C LEU A 111 3.35 4.83 6.34
N ALA A 112 3.75 3.94 5.44
CA ALA A 112 4.19 4.32 4.10
C ALA A 112 3.08 5.04 3.30
N GLN A 113 1.84 4.56 3.39
CA GLN A 113 0.69 5.13 2.69
C GLN A 113 0.37 6.54 3.21
N VAL A 114 0.30 6.72 4.54
CA VAL A 114 0.04 8.03 5.14
C VAL A 114 1.17 9.02 4.82
N LEU A 115 2.43 8.62 4.97
CA LEU A 115 3.57 9.47 4.64
C LEU A 115 3.61 9.81 3.14
N GLY A 116 3.26 8.86 2.27
CA GLY A 116 3.18 9.07 0.82
C GLY A 116 2.13 10.11 0.46
N MET A 117 0.91 9.98 1.02
CA MET A 117 -0.16 10.95 0.81
C MET A 117 0.21 12.35 1.31
N LEU A 118 0.86 12.46 2.47
CA LEU A 118 1.35 13.74 3.02
C LEU A 118 2.42 14.36 2.13
N ALA A 119 3.39 13.57 1.67
CA ALA A 119 4.43 14.03 0.76
C ALA A 119 3.84 14.47 -0.58
N GLY A 120 2.91 13.71 -1.16
CA GLY A 120 2.22 14.07 -2.40
C GLY A 120 1.41 15.35 -2.28
N ALA A 121 0.69 15.53 -1.17
CA ALA A 121 0.01 16.79 -0.87
C ALA A 121 1.00 17.96 -0.67
N GLY A 122 2.13 17.71 -0.01
CA GLY A 122 3.17 18.72 0.19
C GLY A 122 3.90 19.12 -1.09
N VAL A 123 4.02 18.22 -2.07
CA VAL A 123 4.54 18.55 -3.41
C VAL A 123 3.54 19.36 -4.24
N LEU A 124 2.24 19.16 -3.98
CA LEU A 124 1.17 19.85 -4.68
C LEU A 124 0.90 21.27 -4.14
N TYR A 125 1.21 21.51 -2.87
CA TYR A 125 1.07 22.81 -2.19
C TYR A 125 2.10 23.83 -2.70
#